data_AF-M6AK02-F1
#
_entry.id   AF-M6AK02-F1
#
_cell.length_a   1.000
_cell.length_b   1.000
_cell.length_c   1.000
_cell.angle_alpha   90.00
_cell.angle_beta   90.00
_cell.angle_gamma   90.00
#
_symmetry.space_group_name_H-M   'P 1'
#
loop_
_entity.id
_entity.type
_entity.pdbx_description
1 polymer ?
#
loop_
_entity_poly.entity_id
_entity_poly.type
_entity_poly.pdbx_seq_one_letter_code
_entity_poly.pdbx_strand_id
1 'polypeptide(L)'
;MKYIVPKESLENAKEGIFESLPNRIRPIWASFILTRFSKFIGEIPDVVQELFEIVNDEKEWFRAKKQFETIRNFNLRTTNFQPNSYMDLAELVAKITYNASGNVVGPFDRDSGSWITTFAFSTANYFSKDVLDYEIIVGLSIARKIGAVSKDIKRIYDLLEFKSIDDVLWLDWDPLGVNDTEHRDEYQGYTAKIFNLKRNGATALQIANHLLDIELNSIGVGRGRDFSEKVAEKIFRI
;
A
#
# COMPACT_ATOMS: atom_id res chain seq x y z
N MET A 1 4.75 -20.37 8.22
CA MET A 1 6.15 -20.09 8.62
C MET A 1 6.85 -19.09 7.69
N LYS A 2 6.54 -19.06 6.38
CA LYS A 2 7.16 -18.20 5.35
C LYS A 2 7.21 -16.69 5.65
N TYR A 3 6.23 -16.17 6.40
CA TYR A 3 6.06 -14.72 6.61
C TYR A 3 6.33 -14.23 8.03
N ILE A 4 6.77 -15.10 8.94
CA ILE A 4 6.94 -14.74 10.37
C ILE A 4 7.99 -13.63 10.54
N VAL A 5 9.20 -13.83 10.00
CA VAL A 5 10.30 -12.85 10.12
C VAL A 5 9.94 -11.50 9.47
N PRO A 6 9.38 -11.45 8.24
CA PRO A 6 8.89 -10.20 7.67
C PRO A 6 7.82 -9.50 8.53
N LYS A 7 6.87 -10.25 9.10
CA LYS A 7 5.83 -9.70 9.98
C LYS A 7 6.43 -9.05 11.21
N GLU A 8 7.31 -9.75 11.93
CA GLU A 8 7.98 -9.22 13.13
C GLU A 8 8.82 -8.00 12.81
N SER A 9 9.59 -8.02 11.71
CA SER A 9 10.37 -6.88 11.27
C SER A 9 9.52 -5.65 10.98
N LEU A 10 8.38 -5.82 10.32
CA LEU A 10 7.46 -4.72 9.99
C LEU A 10 6.72 -4.21 11.23
N GLU A 11 6.31 -5.09 12.12
CA GLU A 11 5.67 -4.73 13.40
C GLU A 11 6.63 -3.91 14.28
N ASN A 12 7.90 -4.31 14.36
CA ASN A 12 8.94 -3.57 15.08
C ASN A 12 9.24 -2.20 14.45
N ALA A 13 9.04 -2.06 13.13
CA ALA A 13 9.30 -0.82 12.39
C ALA A 13 8.06 0.07 12.20
N LYS A 14 6.92 -0.26 12.81
CA LYS A 14 5.61 0.35 12.49
C LYS A 14 5.56 1.87 12.65
N GLU A 15 6.25 2.42 13.64
CA GLU A 15 6.34 3.87 13.85
C GLU A 15 7.08 4.52 12.69
N GLY A 16 8.30 4.06 12.39
CA GLY A 16 9.09 4.57 11.28
C GLY A 16 8.44 4.39 9.91
N ILE A 17 7.65 3.32 9.71
CA ILE A 17 6.83 3.14 8.50
C ILE A 17 5.82 4.28 8.38
N PHE A 18 5.01 4.51 9.41
CA PHE A 18 3.97 5.53 9.39
C PHE A 18 4.55 6.96 9.29
N GLU A 19 5.63 7.23 10.01
CA GLU A 19 6.30 8.53 10.03
C GLU A 19 6.98 8.85 8.70
N SER A 20 7.47 7.85 7.97
CA SER A 20 8.07 8.05 6.64
C SER A 20 7.08 8.55 5.58
N LEU A 21 5.78 8.37 5.81
CA LEU A 21 4.73 8.78 4.88
C LEU A 21 4.42 10.27 5.04
N PRO A 22 4.42 11.04 3.93
CA PRO A 22 3.91 12.41 3.94
C PRO A 22 2.47 12.45 4.46
N ASN A 23 2.10 13.51 5.20
CA ASN A 23 0.78 13.60 5.85
C ASN A 23 -0.40 13.32 4.90
N ARG A 24 -0.35 13.86 3.68
CA ARG A 24 -1.35 13.67 2.63
C ARG A 24 -1.45 12.22 2.13
N ILE A 25 -0.40 11.42 2.26
CA ILE A 25 -0.38 10.03 1.80
C ILE A 25 -0.92 9.06 2.84
N ARG A 26 -0.77 9.38 4.13
CA ARG A 26 -1.17 8.49 5.23
C ARG A 26 -2.61 7.95 5.10
N PRO A 27 -3.64 8.76 4.78
CA PRO A 27 -5.00 8.25 4.60
C PRO A 27 -5.12 7.27 3.44
N ILE A 28 -4.52 7.61 2.30
CA ILE A 28 -4.57 6.83 1.06
C ILE A 28 -3.88 5.49 1.25
N TRP A 29 -2.70 5.48 1.88
CA TRP A 29 -1.94 4.27 2.20
C TRP A 29 -2.69 3.38 3.19
N ALA A 30 -3.18 3.95 4.29
CA ALA A 30 -3.90 3.18 5.31
C ALA A 30 -5.18 2.56 4.73
N SER A 31 -5.92 3.31 3.92
CA SER A 31 -7.10 2.81 3.22
C SER A 31 -6.76 1.76 2.16
N PHE A 32 -5.65 1.93 1.43
CA PHE A 32 -5.12 0.91 0.53
C PHE A 32 -4.87 -0.43 1.25
N ILE A 33 -4.29 -0.41 2.46
CA ILE A 33 -4.13 -1.61 3.30
C ILE A 33 -5.50 -2.20 3.67
N LEU A 34 -6.46 -1.36 4.11
CA LEU A 34 -7.82 -1.79 4.44
C LEU A 34 -8.52 -2.48 3.26
N THR A 35 -8.34 -2.00 2.02
CA THR A 35 -8.94 -2.62 0.83
C THR A 35 -8.39 -4.03 0.53
N ARG A 36 -7.24 -4.43 1.08
CA ARG A 36 -6.68 -5.78 0.84
C ARG A 36 -7.59 -6.87 1.38
N PHE A 37 -8.41 -6.55 2.38
CA PHE A 37 -9.34 -7.47 3.01
C PHE A 37 -10.69 -7.55 2.27
N SER A 38 -10.99 -6.64 1.34
CA SER A 38 -12.31 -6.53 0.69
C SER A 38 -12.80 -7.82 0.03
N LYS A 39 -11.90 -8.65 -0.50
CA LYS A 39 -12.24 -9.94 -1.12
C LYS A 39 -12.51 -11.08 -0.12
N PHE A 40 -12.16 -10.88 1.14
CA PHE A 40 -12.28 -11.86 2.23
C PHE A 40 -13.41 -11.53 3.20
N ILE A 41 -13.90 -10.31 3.17
CA ILE A 41 -15.09 -9.86 3.89
C ILE A 41 -16.31 -10.17 3.02
N GLY A 42 -17.26 -10.96 3.55
CA GLY A 42 -18.44 -11.38 2.79
C GLY A 42 -19.32 -10.20 2.35
N GLU A 43 -19.58 -9.27 3.27
CA GLU A 43 -20.29 -8.02 3.00
C GLU A 43 -19.55 -6.88 3.72
N ILE A 44 -19.05 -5.92 2.94
CA ILE A 44 -18.36 -4.76 3.50
C ILE A 44 -19.43 -3.81 4.06
N PRO A 45 -19.39 -3.45 5.36
CA PRO A 45 -20.37 -2.55 5.93
C PRO A 45 -20.42 -1.21 5.18
N ASP A 46 -21.62 -0.65 4.97
CA ASP A 46 -21.81 0.64 4.27
C ASP A 46 -20.97 1.76 4.90
N VAL A 47 -20.80 1.73 6.23
CA VAL A 47 -19.96 2.69 6.97
C VAL A 47 -18.48 2.61 6.58
N VAL A 48 -18.01 1.46 6.09
CA VAL A 48 -16.65 1.30 5.56
C VAL A 48 -16.61 1.67 4.06
N GLN A 49 -17.68 1.39 3.32
CA GLN A 49 -17.80 1.83 1.92
C GLN A 49 -17.76 3.37 1.80
N GLU A 50 -18.53 4.09 2.62
CA GLU A 50 -18.51 5.56 2.69
C GLU A 50 -17.12 6.09 3.09
N LEU A 51 -16.39 5.36 3.95
CA LEU A 51 -15.01 5.73 4.27
C LEU A 51 -14.09 5.66 3.04
N PHE A 52 -14.25 4.65 2.17
CA PHE A 52 -13.47 4.59 0.92
C PHE A 52 -13.78 5.76 0.00
N GLU A 53 -15.03 6.21 -0.08
CA GLU A 53 -15.41 7.41 -0.84
C GLU A 53 -14.73 8.66 -0.27
N ILE A 54 -14.80 8.85 1.05
CA ILE A 54 -14.17 10.00 1.74
C ILE A 54 -12.66 10.01 1.50
N VAL A 55 -11.96 8.89 1.65
CA VAL A 55 -10.49 8.88 1.49
C VAL A 55 -10.07 9.22 0.06
N ASN A 56 -10.85 8.82 -0.94
CA ASN A 56 -10.52 9.05 -2.36
C ASN A 56 -10.78 10.49 -2.84
N ASP A 57 -11.43 11.34 -2.04
CA ASP A 57 -11.56 12.77 -2.30
C ASP A 57 -11.06 13.60 -1.11
N GLU A 58 -9.89 14.22 -1.28
CA GLU A 58 -9.27 15.07 -0.27
C GLU A 58 -10.19 16.22 0.19
N LYS A 59 -11.11 16.68 -0.66
CA LYS A 59 -12.10 17.70 -0.29
C LYS A 59 -13.10 17.19 0.74
N GLU A 60 -13.30 15.88 0.84
CA GLU A 60 -14.26 15.25 1.76
C GLU A 60 -13.64 14.87 3.10
N TRP A 61 -12.31 14.99 3.27
CA TRP A 61 -11.61 14.53 4.48
C TRP A 61 -12.07 15.19 5.78
N PHE A 62 -12.67 16.39 5.71
CA PHE A 62 -13.29 17.03 6.88
C PHE A 62 -14.44 16.20 7.48
N ARG A 63 -15.11 15.36 6.67
CA ARG A 63 -16.18 14.43 7.12
C ARG A 63 -15.65 13.23 7.89
N ALA A 64 -14.35 12.93 7.80
CA ALA A 64 -13.78 11.71 8.36
C ALA A 64 -13.94 11.62 9.89
N LYS A 65 -14.06 12.74 10.61
CA LYS A 65 -14.39 12.74 12.04
C LYS A 65 -15.77 12.13 12.31
N LYS A 66 -16.79 12.56 11.55
CA LYS A 66 -18.14 11.98 11.65
C LYS A 66 -18.12 10.51 11.22
N GLN A 67 -17.32 10.18 10.20
CA GLN A 67 -17.19 8.80 9.76
C GLN A 67 -16.57 7.90 10.83
N PHE A 68 -15.54 8.36 11.53
CA PHE A 68 -14.96 7.68 12.68
C PHE A 68 -16.01 7.35 13.74
N GLU A 69 -16.82 8.35 14.14
CA GLU A 69 -17.90 8.14 15.13
C GLU A 69 -18.95 7.14 14.62
N THR A 70 -19.27 7.18 13.34
CA THR A 70 -20.25 6.30 12.70
C THR A 70 -19.76 4.85 12.69
N ILE A 71 -18.50 4.62 12.30
CA ILE A 71 -17.83 3.31 12.32
C ILE A 71 -17.77 2.77 13.76
N ARG A 72 -17.34 3.61 14.71
CA ARG A 72 -17.25 3.23 16.13
C ARG A 72 -18.60 2.81 16.69
N ASN A 73 -19.66 3.58 16.42
CA ASN A 73 -21.01 3.25 16.86
C ASN A 73 -21.54 1.97 16.21
N PHE A 74 -21.23 1.73 14.94
CA PHE A 74 -21.54 0.46 14.27
C PHE A 74 -20.84 -0.70 14.98
N ASN A 75 -19.53 -0.60 15.24
CA ASN A 75 -18.75 -1.65 15.89
C ASN A 75 -19.26 -1.96 17.32
N LEU A 76 -19.62 -0.93 18.09
CA LEU A 76 -20.17 -1.10 19.45
C LEU A 76 -21.57 -1.74 19.48
N ARG A 77 -22.38 -1.53 18.44
CA ARG A 77 -23.75 -2.08 18.35
C ARG A 77 -23.80 -3.46 17.72
N THR A 78 -22.92 -3.72 16.76
CA THR A 78 -22.87 -4.98 16.00
C THR A 78 -21.92 -5.95 16.69
N THR A 79 -22.39 -6.73 17.65
CA THR A 79 -21.53 -7.64 18.43
C THR A 79 -20.97 -8.83 17.65
N ASN A 80 -21.38 -9.02 16.38
CA ASN A 80 -21.09 -10.22 15.60
C ASN A 80 -20.26 -9.99 14.33
N PHE A 81 -19.90 -8.74 13.98
CA PHE A 81 -19.05 -8.53 12.79
C PHE A 81 -17.64 -9.07 13.09
N GLN A 82 -17.12 -9.96 12.24
CA GLN A 82 -15.78 -10.50 12.39
C GLN A 82 -15.00 -10.40 11.07
N PRO A 83 -13.68 -10.14 11.14
CA PRO A 83 -12.91 -9.90 12.36
C PRO A 83 -13.10 -8.47 12.91
N ASN A 84 -13.17 -8.31 14.24
CA ASN A 84 -13.21 -6.99 14.89
C ASN A 84 -12.03 -6.10 14.47
N SER A 85 -10.84 -6.69 14.27
CA SER A 85 -9.64 -5.95 13.87
C SER A 85 -9.76 -5.27 12.50
N TYR A 86 -10.68 -5.73 11.63
CA TYR A 86 -10.99 -5.03 10.37
C TYR A 86 -11.73 -3.72 10.64
N MET A 87 -12.67 -3.74 11.59
CA MET A 87 -13.40 -2.53 12.01
C MET A 87 -12.48 -1.57 12.76
N ASP A 88 -11.59 -2.08 13.61
CA ASP A 88 -10.57 -1.26 14.30
C ASP A 88 -9.62 -0.60 13.28
N LEU A 89 -9.24 -1.34 12.23
CA LEU A 89 -8.46 -0.79 11.12
C LEU A 89 -9.23 0.31 10.37
N ALA A 90 -10.51 0.12 10.08
CA ALA A 90 -11.35 1.13 9.41
C ALA A 90 -11.54 2.38 10.27
N GLU A 91 -11.77 2.22 11.58
CA GLU A 91 -11.84 3.32 12.54
C GLU A 91 -10.52 4.13 12.50
N LEU A 92 -9.38 3.44 12.51
CA LEU A 92 -8.08 4.09 12.46
C LEU A 92 -7.82 4.82 11.13
N VAL A 93 -8.23 4.26 10.00
CA VAL A 93 -8.18 4.94 8.69
C VAL A 93 -8.99 6.23 8.72
N ALA A 94 -10.21 6.23 9.27
CA ALA A 94 -11.02 7.44 9.40
C ALA A 94 -10.32 8.50 10.27
N LYS A 95 -9.72 8.09 11.40
CA LYS A 95 -8.95 8.98 12.27
C LYS A 95 -7.75 9.62 11.57
N ILE A 96 -6.94 8.82 10.88
CA ILE A 96 -5.78 9.30 10.12
C ILE A 96 -6.22 10.29 9.03
N THR A 97 -7.36 10.00 8.37
CA THR A 97 -7.94 10.86 7.34
C THR A 97 -8.33 12.23 7.90
N TYR A 98 -9.01 12.25 9.05
CA TYR A 98 -9.34 13.50 9.72
C TYR A 98 -8.10 14.28 10.14
N ASN A 99 -7.09 13.60 10.68
CA ASN A 99 -5.83 14.23 11.08
C ASN A 99 -5.10 14.88 9.89
N ALA A 100 -5.19 14.29 8.70
CA ALA A 100 -4.61 14.81 7.48
C ALA A 100 -5.43 15.97 6.86
N SER A 101 -6.65 16.23 7.33
CA SER A 101 -7.55 17.25 6.76
C SER A 101 -7.20 18.70 7.14
N GLY A 102 -6.05 18.95 7.78
CA GLY A 102 -5.59 20.29 8.17
C GLY A 102 -6.19 20.87 9.46
N ASN A 103 -6.98 20.08 10.21
CA ASN A 103 -7.55 20.51 11.48
C ASN A 103 -6.52 20.43 12.64
N VAL A 104 -6.74 21.21 13.71
CA VAL A 104 -5.90 21.13 14.93
C VAL A 104 -6.16 19.80 15.62
N VAL A 105 -5.23 18.86 15.44
CA VAL A 105 -5.26 17.54 16.08
C VAL A 105 -4.68 17.63 17.49
N GLY A 106 -5.40 17.10 18.48
CA GLY A 106 -4.93 16.96 19.86
C GLY A 106 -3.71 16.03 19.96
N PRO A 107 -2.84 16.16 20.98
CA PRO A 107 -1.57 15.43 21.04
C PRO A 107 -1.73 13.91 20.96
N PHE A 108 -2.68 13.34 21.72
CA PHE A 108 -2.93 11.90 21.79
C PHE A 108 -3.47 11.29 20.49
N ASP A 109 -4.02 12.11 19.59
CA ASP A 109 -4.60 11.62 18.34
C ASP A 109 -3.55 11.44 17.23
N ARG A 110 -2.35 12.01 17.37
CA ARG A 110 -1.31 12.03 16.33
C ARG A 110 -0.57 10.70 16.16
N ASP A 111 -0.38 9.96 17.25
CA ASP A 111 0.55 8.81 17.26
C ASP A 111 -0.13 7.47 16.97
N SER A 112 -1.46 7.47 16.84
CA SER A 112 -2.23 6.24 16.65
C SER A 112 -2.01 5.55 15.29
N GLY A 113 -1.47 6.24 14.28
CA GLY A 113 -1.41 5.69 12.93
C GLY A 113 -0.44 4.53 12.72
N SER A 114 0.53 4.34 13.62
CA SER A 114 1.43 3.17 13.60
C SER A 114 0.68 1.85 13.85
N TRP A 115 -0.50 1.89 14.47
CA TRP A 115 -1.35 0.72 14.73
C TRP A 115 -2.00 0.15 13.46
N ILE A 116 -1.93 0.83 12.31
CA ILE A 116 -2.35 0.26 11.01
C ILE A 116 -1.64 -1.07 10.77
N THR A 117 -0.34 -1.15 11.03
CA THR A 117 0.47 -2.37 10.88
C THR A 117 -0.08 -3.50 11.75
N THR A 118 -0.30 -3.22 13.04
CA THR A 118 -0.80 -4.20 14.00
C THR A 118 -2.19 -4.73 13.63
N PHE A 119 -3.14 -3.84 13.31
CA PHE A 119 -4.50 -4.25 12.95
C PHE A 119 -4.56 -4.95 11.59
N ALA A 120 -3.71 -4.57 10.64
CA ALA A 120 -3.60 -5.27 9.37
C ALA A 120 -3.12 -6.72 9.58
N PHE A 121 -2.08 -6.94 10.39
CA PHE A 121 -1.63 -8.31 10.68
C PHE A 121 -2.62 -9.10 11.52
N SER A 122 -3.27 -8.50 12.52
CA SER A 122 -4.34 -9.15 13.28
C SER A 122 -5.47 -9.62 12.36
N THR A 123 -5.89 -8.77 11.43
CA THR A 123 -6.93 -9.07 10.44
C THR A 123 -6.48 -10.17 9.47
N ALA A 124 -5.24 -10.11 8.98
CA ALA A 124 -4.69 -11.14 8.10
C ALA A 124 -4.60 -12.51 8.79
N ASN A 125 -4.16 -12.53 10.06
CA ASN A 125 -4.07 -13.74 10.87
C ASN A 125 -5.45 -14.40 11.06
N TYR A 126 -6.52 -13.61 11.25
CA TYR A 126 -7.89 -14.15 11.33
C TYR A 126 -8.27 -14.97 10.11
N PHE A 127 -7.97 -14.47 8.91
CA PHE A 127 -8.27 -15.20 7.66
C PHE A 127 -7.30 -16.35 7.40
N SER A 128 -6.08 -16.29 7.95
CA SER A 128 -5.04 -17.32 7.80
C SER A 128 -4.79 -17.70 6.32
N LYS A 129 -4.61 -16.69 5.47
CA LYS A 129 -4.35 -16.85 4.03
C LYS A 129 -2.98 -16.29 3.66
N ASP A 130 -2.11 -17.13 3.09
CA ASP A 130 -0.77 -16.74 2.63
C ASP A 130 -0.81 -15.57 1.63
N VAL A 131 -1.80 -15.55 0.74
CA VAL A 131 -1.99 -14.46 -0.22
C VAL A 131 -2.26 -13.12 0.48
N LEU A 132 -2.98 -13.14 1.61
CA LEU A 132 -3.28 -11.93 2.36
C LEU A 132 -2.07 -11.48 3.17
N ASP A 133 -1.33 -12.42 3.76
CA ASP A 133 -0.05 -12.12 4.41
C ASP A 133 0.92 -11.43 3.45
N TYR A 134 1.03 -11.94 2.23
CA TYR A 134 1.81 -11.30 1.16
C TYR A 134 1.31 -9.88 0.85
N GLU A 135 0.00 -9.70 0.60
CA GLU A 135 -0.57 -8.39 0.28
C GLU A 135 -0.30 -7.34 1.37
N ILE A 136 -0.41 -7.73 2.65
CA ILE A 136 -0.14 -6.84 3.78
C ILE A 136 1.35 -6.53 3.88
N ILE A 137 2.23 -7.53 3.78
CA ILE A 137 3.68 -7.32 3.83
C ILE A 137 4.13 -6.37 2.72
N VAL A 138 3.70 -6.60 1.47
CA VAL A 138 4.05 -5.73 0.35
C VAL A 138 3.49 -4.33 0.58
N GLY A 139 2.22 -4.21 0.96
CA GLY A 139 1.59 -2.91 1.17
C GLY A 139 2.23 -2.06 2.26
N LEU A 140 2.70 -2.68 3.34
CA LEU A 140 3.46 -2.01 4.39
C LEU A 140 4.87 -1.65 3.93
N SER A 141 5.53 -2.54 3.19
CA SER A 141 6.92 -2.36 2.74
C SER A 141 7.07 -1.20 1.75
N ILE A 142 6.11 -1.00 0.85
CA ILE A 142 6.17 0.09 -0.14
C ILE A 142 6.07 1.49 0.47
N ALA A 143 5.61 1.62 1.73
CA ALA A 143 5.39 2.90 2.40
C ALA A 143 6.61 3.84 2.30
N ARG A 144 7.82 3.30 2.54
CA ARG A 144 9.07 4.04 2.52
C ARG A 144 9.45 4.60 1.14
N LYS A 145 8.88 4.04 0.06
CA LYS A 145 9.15 4.44 -1.33
C LYS A 145 8.11 5.39 -1.89
N ILE A 146 6.89 5.42 -1.32
CA ILE A 146 5.81 6.29 -1.78
C ILE A 146 6.20 7.78 -1.69
N GLY A 147 7.05 8.16 -0.75
CA GLY A 147 7.52 9.55 -0.61
C GLY A 147 8.05 10.13 -1.93
N ALA A 148 8.76 9.33 -2.73
CA ALA A 148 9.33 9.74 -4.03
C ALA A 148 8.28 10.03 -5.12
N VAL A 149 7.06 9.51 -4.98
CA VAL A 149 5.95 9.67 -5.93
C VAL A 149 4.71 10.31 -5.30
N SER A 150 4.86 10.89 -4.10
CA SER A 150 3.73 11.37 -3.30
C SER A 150 2.87 12.45 -3.95
N LYS A 151 3.42 13.18 -4.94
CA LYS A 151 2.66 14.17 -5.72
C LYS A 151 1.66 13.54 -6.69
N ASP A 152 1.98 12.34 -7.17
CA ASP A 152 1.22 11.61 -8.18
C ASP A 152 0.20 10.65 -7.55
N ILE A 153 0.38 10.32 -6.27
CA ILE A 153 -0.58 9.55 -5.48
C ILE A 153 -1.68 10.48 -4.95
N LYS A 154 -2.90 10.32 -5.43
CA LYS A 154 -4.08 11.12 -5.04
C LYS A 154 -5.23 10.27 -4.50
N ARG A 155 -5.31 9.00 -4.89
CA ARG A 155 -6.37 8.05 -4.52
C ARG A 155 -5.81 6.64 -4.39
N ILE A 156 -6.61 5.74 -3.83
CA ILE A 156 -6.20 4.34 -3.58
C ILE A 156 -5.73 3.64 -4.86
N TYR A 157 -6.39 3.92 -5.99
CA TYR A 157 -6.04 3.35 -7.29
C TYR A 157 -4.62 3.69 -7.75
N ASP A 158 -4.07 4.84 -7.34
CA ASP A 158 -2.71 5.21 -7.71
C ASP A 158 -1.69 4.35 -6.94
N LEU A 159 -1.99 3.97 -5.68
CA LEU A 159 -1.18 3.01 -4.92
C LEU A 159 -1.34 1.57 -5.42
N LEU A 160 -2.53 1.21 -5.92
CA LEU A 160 -2.73 -0.10 -6.55
C LEU A 160 -1.89 -0.24 -7.82
N GLU A 161 -1.82 0.81 -8.64
CA GLU A 161 -0.93 0.85 -9.80
C GLU A 161 0.54 0.78 -9.36
N PHE A 162 0.95 1.61 -8.40
CA PHE A 162 2.33 1.59 -7.88
C PHE A 162 2.75 0.21 -7.39
N LYS A 163 1.91 -0.46 -6.59
CA LYS A 163 2.16 -1.84 -6.13
C LYS A 163 2.20 -2.82 -7.31
N SER A 164 1.31 -2.68 -8.29
CA SER A 164 1.28 -3.60 -9.44
C SER A 164 2.57 -3.51 -10.26
N ILE A 165 3.13 -2.31 -10.41
CA ILE A 165 4.46 -2.12 -11.03
C ILE A 165 5.54 -2.76 -10.16
N ASP A 166 5.50 -2.52 -8.84
CA ASP A 166 6.45 -3.14 -7.89
C ASP A 166 6.45 -4.68 -7.99
N ASP A 167 5.27 -5.28 -8.07
CA ASP A 167 5.11 -6.72 -8.21
C ASP A 167 5.66 -7.24 -9.54
N VAL A 168 5.45 -6.53 -10.65
CA VAL A 168 6.04 -6.92 -11.95
C VAL A 168 7.57 -6.83 -11.90
N LEU A 169 8.14 -5.79 -11.27
CA LEU A 169 9.59 -5.68 -11.12
C LEU A 169 10.15 -6.80 -10.24
N TRP A 170 9.46 -7.18 -9.17
CA TRP A 170 9.88 -8.24 -8.26
C TRP A 170 9.73 -9.65 -8.84
N LEU A 171 8.58 -9.95 -9.45
CA LEU A 171 8.21 -11.31 -9.85
C LEU A 171 8.63 -11.65 -11.28
N ASP A 172 8.60 -10.67 -12.20
CA ASP A 172 8.78 -10.91 -13.62
C ASP A 172 10.10 -10.36 -14.17
N TRP A 173 10.56 -9.22 -13.67
CA TRP A 173 11.77 -8.58 -14.17
C TRP A 173 13.04 -9.20 -13.59
N ASP A 174 13.11 -9.43 -12.28
CA ASP A 174 14.20 -10.13 -11.56
C ASP A 174 15.44 -10.52 -12.40
N PRO A 175 16.27 -9.53 -12.81
CA PRO A 175 17.36 -9.81 -13.73
C PRO A 175 18.49 -10.61 -13.06
N LEU A 176 18.54 -10.62 -11.72
CA LEU A 176 19.52 -11.39 -10.95
C LEU A 176 19.03 -12.80 -10.61
N GLY A 177 17.72 -13.06 -10.69
CA GLY A 177 17.15 -14.35 -10.28
C GLY A 177 17.12 -14.52 -8.76
N VAL A 178 16.95 -13.43 -8.02
CA VAL A 178 17.05 -13.39 -6.55
C VAL A 178 15.71 -13.30 -5.84
N ASN A 179 14.59 -13.29 -6.58
CA ASN A 179 13.26 -13.10 -5.98
C ASN A 179 12.84 -14.21 -4.99
N ASP A 180 13.49 -15.38 -5.04
CA ASP A 180 13.30 -16.49 -4.13
C ASP A 180 14.28 -16.51 -2.94
N THR A 181 15.35 -15.70 -2.99
CA THR A 181 16.47 -15.75 -2.02
C THR A 181 16.72 -14.46 -1.28
N GLU A 182 16.38 -13.31 -1.87
CA GLU A 182 16.70 -11.98 -1.35
C GLU A 182 15.45 -11.19 -0.94
N HIS A 183 15.69 -10.00 -0.41
CA HIS A 183 14.65 -9.06 -0.01
C HIS A 183 14.13 -8.23 -1.20
N ARG A 184 12.84 -7.89 -1.15
CA ARG A 184 12.14 -7.10 -2.19
C ARG A 184 12.75 -5.71 -2.41
N ASP A 185 13.44 -5.17 -1.42
CA ASP A 185 13.98 -3.82 -1.46
C ASP A 185 15.05 -3.63 -2.55
N GLU A 186 15.67 -4.72 -3.04
CA GLU A 186 16.60 -4.74 -4.17
C GLU A 186 16.03 -4.03 -5.41
N TYR A 187 14.76 -4.31 -5.77
CA TYR A 187 14.13 -3.73 -6.96
C TYR A 187 13.22 -2.54 -6.66
N GLN A 188 12.82 -2.36 -5.40
CA GLN A 188 11.97 -1.23 -4.97
C GLN A 188 12.61 0.14 -5.22
N GLY A 189 13.94 0.21 -5.34
CA GLY A 189 14.64 1.44 -5.73
C GLY A 189 14.23 1.96 -7.11
N TYR A 190 13.80 1.06 -8.01
CA TYR A 190 13.43 1.39 -9.39
C TYR A 190 11.94 1.66 -9.58
N THR A 191 11.07 1.15 -8.70
CA THR A 191 9.60 1.24 -8.80
C THR A 191 9.12 2.69 -9.02
N ALA A 192 9.62 3.65 -8.24
CA ALA A 192 9.22 5.06 -8.34
C ALA A 192 9.53 5.67 -9.72
N LYS A 193 10.70 5.35 -10.29
CA LYS A 193 11.14 5.88 -11.58
C LYS A 193 10.28 5.32 -12.72
N ILE A 194 10.00 4.02 -12.69
CA ILE A 194 9.14 3.35 -13.67
C ILE A 194 7.69 3.83 -13.57
N PHE A 195 7.17 3.97 -12.35
CA PHE A 195 5.83 4.53 -12.11
C PHE A 195 5.68 5.92 -12.73
N ASN A 196 6.65 6.82 -12.47
CA ASN A 196 6.65 8.16 -13.06
C ASN A 196 6.78 8.13 -14.57
N LEU A 197 7.62 7.25 -15.12
CA LEU A 197 7.80 7.10 -16.56
C LEU A 197 6.46 6.71 -17.23
N LYS A 198 5.76 5.71 -16.67
CA LYS A 198 4.42 5.28 -17.14
C LYS A 198 3.40 6.41 -17.04
N ARG A 199 3.30 7.09 -15.89
CA ARG A 199 2.34 8.19 -15.67
C ARG A 199 2.58 9.40 -16.57
N ASN A 200 3.81 9.58 -17.04
CA ASN A 200 4.18 10.62 -18.00
C ASN A 200 3.94 10.20 -19.47
N GLY A 201 3.22 9.10 -19.72
CA GLY A 201 2.80 8.67 -21.05
C GLY A 201 3.88 7.94 -21.85
N ALA A 202 4.88 7.35 -21.18
CA ALA A 202 5.88 6.55 -21.87
C ALA A 202 5.27 5.31 -22.54
N THR A 203 5.76 5.00 -23.73
CA THR A 203 5.41 3.78 -24.46
C THR A 203 6.06 2.56 -23.83
N ALA A 204 5.55 1.35 -24.13
CA ALA A 204 6.18 0.10 -23.71
C ALA A 204 7.66 0.03 -24.15
N LEU A 205 8.00 0.50 -25.36
CA LEU A 205 9.38 0.56 -25.83
C LEU A 205 10.26 1.50 -24.99
N GLN A 206 9.74 2.65 -24.57
CA GLN A 206 10.48 3.57 -23.70
C GLN A 206 10.71 2.98 -22.31
N ILE A 207 9.72 2.29 -21.76
CA ILE A 207 9.86 1.55 -20.49
C ILE A 207 10.88 0.42 -20.64
N ALA A 208 10.83 -0.35 -21.74
CA ALA A 208 11.77 -1.45 -22.02
C ALA A 208 13.21 -0.97 -22.13
N ASN A 209 13.45 0.11 -22.88
CA ASN A 209 14.76 0.73 -22.98
C ASN A 209 15.27 1.20 -21.61
N HIS A 210 14.37 1.69 -20.76
CA HIS A 210 14.74 2.11 -19.42
C HIS A 210 15.11 0.94 -18.50
N LEU A 211 14.36 -0.16 -18.56
CA LEU A 211 14.69 -1.39 -17.82
C LEU A 211 16.03 -1.96 -18.29
N LEU A 212 16.26 -2.03 -19.60
CA LEU A 212 17.53 -2.49 -20.18
C LEU A 212 18.71 -1.60 -19.76
N ASP A 213 18.52 -0.28 -19.70
CA ASP A 213 19.52 0.66 -19.19
C ASP A 213 19.85 0.38 -17.71
N ILE A 214 18.84 0.11 -16.88
CA ILE A 214 19.06 -0.27 -15.46
C ILE A 214 19.83 -1.59 -15.37
N GLU A 215 19.43 -2.61 -16.12
CA GLU A 215 20.12 -3.90 -16.17
C GLU A 215 21.61 -3.70 -16.47
N LEU A 216 21.94 -2.99 -17.55
CA LEU A 216 23.30 -2.86 -18.04
C LEU A 216 24.16 -1.89 -17.21
N ASN A 217 23.59 -0.74 -16.83
CA ASN A 217 24.38 0.38 -16.30
C ASN A 217 24.26 0.55 -14.78
N SER A 218 23.20 0.04 -14.15
CA SER A 218 23.03 0.10 -12.68
C SER A 218 23.33 -1.23 -12.02
N ILE A 219 22.81 -2.33 -12.55
CA ILE A 219 22.98 -3.68 -11.99
C ILE A 219 24.24 -4.35 -12.54
N GLY A 220 24.58 -4.10 -13.81
CA GLY A 220 25.74 -4.70 -14.48
C GLY A 220 25.46 -6.10 -15.04
N VAL A 221 24.21 -6.40 -15.38
CA VAL A 221 23.77 -7.67 -16.00
C VAL A 221 23.00 -7.40 -17.28
N GLY A 222 22.86 -8.41 -18.15
CA GLY A 222 22.05 -8.25 -19.36
C GLY A 222 21.34 -9.55 -19.72
N ARG A 223 20.00 -9.57 -19.60
CA ARG A 223 19.18 -10.72 -20.01
C ARG A 223 18.69 -10.63 -21.46
N GLY A 224 19.04 -9.53 -22.15
CA GLY A 224 18.70 -9.27 -23.54
C GLY A 224 17.44 -8.42 -23.69
N ARG A 225 17.35 -7.66 -24.79
CA ARG A 225 16.28 -6.68 -25.03
C ARG A 225 14.87 -7.29 -24.95
N ASP A 226 14.67 -8.47 -25.56
CA ASP A 226 13.38 -9.17 -25.58
C ASP A 226 12.83 -9.43 -24.17
N PHE A 227 13.71 -9.59 -23.18
CA PHE A 227 13.32 -9.78 -21.80
C PHE A 227 12.72 -8.51 -21.21
N SER A 228 13.45 -7.38 -21.31
CA SER A 228 12.98 -6.07 -20.84
C SER A 228 11.71 -5.62 -21.58
N GLU A 229 11.56 -5.95 -22.87
CA GLU A 229 10.36 -5.66 -23.66
C GLU A 229 9.11 -6.40 -23.13
N LYS A 230 9.23 -7.69 -22.81
CA LYS A 230 8.10 -8.47 -22.23
C LYS A 230 7.65 -7.93 -20.88
N VAL A 231 8.60 -7.51 -20.04
CA VAL A 231 8.31 -6.90 -18.73
C VAL A 231 7.64 -5.54 -18.92
N ALA A 232 8.17 -4.71 -19.82
CA ALA A 232 7.62 -3.40 -20.10
C ALA A 232 6.18 -3.46 -20.65
N GLU A 233 5.86 -4.45 -21.48
CA GLU A 233 4.49 -4.73 -21.95
C GLU A 233 3.53 -5.00 -20.79
N LYS A 234 3.95 -5.78 -19.77
CA LYS A 234 3.13 -6.00 -18.58
C LYS A 234 2.89 -4.70 -17.82
N ILE A 235 3.95 -3.92 -17.60
CA ILE A 235 3.87 -2.63 -16.90
C ILE A 235 2.97 -1.65 -17.68
N PHE A 236 3.08 -1.60 -19.00
CA PHE A 236 2.30 -0.70 -19.84
C PHE A 236 0.80 -1.00 -19.78
N ARG A 237 0.40 -2.26 -19.59
CA ARG A 237 -1.01 -2.71 -19.53
C ARG A 237 -1.71 -2.52 -18.18
N ILE A 238 -0.96 -2.18 -17.11
CA ILE A 238 -1.53 -1.81 -15.81
C ILE A 238 -2.38 -0.53 -15.96
#